data_AF-A0A2U9CM30-F1
#
_entry.id   AF-A0A2U9CM30-F1
#
_cell.length_a   1.000
_cell.length_b   1.000
_cell.length_c   1.000
_cell.angle_alpha   90.00
_cell.angle_beta   90.00
_cell.angle_gamma   90.00
#
_symmetry.space_group_name_H-M   'P 1'
#
loop_
_entity.id
_entity.type
_entity.pdbx_description
1 polymer ?
#
loop_
_entity_poly.entity_id
_entity_poly.type
_entity_poly.pdbx_seq_one_letter_code
_entity_poly.pdbx_strand_id
1 'polypeptide(L)'
;MRKPFSSTSDRLLLCVFWTLLWGVTGSIPSTPNTAQTAIATPTDATEAETTSTLLTIPMTTIPTTKPPPGDAKDFELVGQNETSVTLQWKKVENILTYTLVFPGREINITALVEAELWKKVEHILTYTLGFSGGEINVTALVEDELVTHTIPDLSSGTEYSFSLVTVFASVKSSGVNHTAVTVPPSLSARCEYRDAGYSIFLVWNKPDGVWTAVEVNVTGQTHLVPEDGKQHVEISGFHPARTYAVSLSSLSGTERSYEPFVFLCSTDPRGVIAGSVVTLLLFGVVVCLVVFILFHRPHLIRKTPFYSGSKLSSKRYRTISVAEFPGHFSQLSVDSNRGFGQEYESLAPVGTKQKQKAADLPENNVKNRFSNVLPYDWCRVKLTTSRSEGNSDYINASFIPGHRSRREYIATQGPLPSTVNDFWTMVWEQRVKGIVMVTNCIEGGRTKCEQYWPEDSNPGLYQELLITLRSKEQEPYWILREFIVKHRYTSEERTVKHFHFTAWPDHGVPQGTKALIQFRRIMRWHMEREGVGAPTVVHCSAGVGRTGTIIALDVLLQQLDQKRAVSVGAFVHKLRLSRPHMVQTETQYVFLHQCIMDCLQQDEKTEDNYNLDLIYVNATVLQEFR
;
A
#
# COMPACT_ATOMS: atom_id res chain seq x y z
N MET A 1 67.93 -7.96 22.22
CA MET A 1 67.93 -8.19 20.76
C MET A 1 66.65 -7.58 20.19
N ARG A 2 66.78 -6.48 19.42
CA ARG A 2 66.67 -6.40 17.94
C ARG A 2 65.22 -6.37 17.40
N LYS A 3 64.78 -5.14 17.10
CA LYS A 3 63.79 -4.72 16.09
C LYS A 3 64.26 -5.08 14.65
N PRO A 4 63.58 -4.66 13.55
CA PRO A 4 62.16 -4.70 13.19
C PRO A 4 61.95 -5.25 11.75
N PHE A 5 60.73 -5.20 11.21
CA PHE A 5 60.53 -4.76 9.82
C PHE A 5 59.36 -3.76 9.72
N SER A 6 59.05 -3.24 8.53
CA SER A 6 58.25 -2.02 8.32
C SER A 6 57.62 -1.93 6.93
N SER A 7 56.65 -1.00 6.75
CA SER A 7 56.17 -0.45 5.46
C SER A 7 55.21 -1.35 4.66
N THR A 8 54.22 -0.90 3.88
CA THR A 8 53.73 0.43 3.40
C THR A 8 52.21 0.27 3.11
N SER A 9 51.32 1.24 2.86
CA SER A 9 51.42 2.70 2.68
C SER A 9 50.08 3.41 2.96
N ASP A 10 50.11 4.59 3.59
CA ASP A 10 49.03 5.59 3.52
C ASP A 10 49.31 6.57 2.38
N ARG A 11 48.44 6.67 1.36
CA ARG A 11 48.27 7.85 0.48
C ARG A 11 46.92 7.83 -0.25
N LEU A 12 45.92 8.53 0.28
CA LEU A 12 45.33 9.73 -0.36
C LEU A 12 44.30 10.36 0.59
N LEU A 13 44.58 11.59 1.02
CA LEU A 13 43.69 12.43 1.82
C LEU A 13 43.08 13.50 0.90
N LEU A 14 41.77 13.71 1.02
CA LEU A 14 41.06 15.03 1.01
C LEU A 14 41.25 16.04 -0.15
N CYS A 15 40.31 17.00 -0.20
CA CYS A 15 40.11 18.05 -1.21
C CYS A 15 39.57 17.50 -2.56
N VAL A 16 38.62 18.15 -3.25
CA VAL A 16 38.36 19.61 -3.33
C VAL A 16 36.88 19.96 -3.13
N PHE A 17 36.63 21.02 -2.36
CA PHE A 17 35.36 21.77 -2.34
C PHE A 17 35.64 23.16 -2.94
N TRP A 18 34.78 23.58 -3.90
CA TRP A 18 34.53 24.97 -4.34
C TRP A 18 35.63 25.88 -4.95
N THR A 19 35.10 26.84 -5.74
CA THR A 19 35.69 27.99 -6.46
C THR A 19 36.18 27.71 -7.90
N LEU A 20 35.98 28.58 -8.90
CA LEU A 20 35.63 30.02 -8.93
C LEU A 20 34.54 30.41 -9.97
N LEU A 21 33.98 31.61 -9.77
CA LEU A 21 33.37 32.47 -10.80
C LEU A 21 34.34 33.64 -11.11
N TRP A 22 34.25 34.25 -12.31
CA TRP A 22 35.15 35.30 -12.86
C TRP A 22 36.62 34.86 -13.13
N GLY A 23 37.35 35.38 -14.13
CA GLY A 23 37.00 36.27 -15.25
C GLY A 23 38.20 37.11 -15.77
N VAL A 24 38.32 37.27 -17.12
CA VAL A 24 39.22 38.19 -17.88
C VAL A 24 40.76 37.93 -17.72
N THR A 25 41.72 38.15 -18.66
CA THR A 25 41.87 38.97 -19.90
C THR A 25 42.81 38.36 -20.97
N GLY A 26 42.65 38.78 -22.25
CA GLY A 26 43.73 38.98 -23.25
C GLY A 26 43.99 37.84 -24.28
N SER A 27 44.16 38.05 -25.59
CA SER A 27 44.36 39.28 -26.39
C SER A 27 43.92 39.13 -27.88
N ILE A 28 43.69 40.26 -28.55
CA ILE A 28 43.22 40.53 -29.95
C ILE A 28 44.47 41.00 -30.77
N PRO A 29 44.65 40.80 -32.12
CA PRO A 29 43.82 41.39 -33.22
C PRO A 29 43.69 40.51 -34.51
N SER A 30 43.00 40.89 -35.60
CA SER A 30 42.45 42.18 -36.09
C SER A 30 41.17 42.03 -36.96
N THR A 31 40.31 43.04 -36.93
CA THR A 31 39.15 43.32 -37.83
C THR A 31 39.61 44.15 -39.08
N PRO A 32 38.77 44.83 -39.91
CA PRO A 32 37.30 44.95 -40.03
C PRO A 32 36.80 44.64 -41.48
N ASN A 33 35.66 45.06 -42.08
CA ASN A 33 34.51 45.97 -41.82
C ASN A 33 33.23 45.30 -42.44
N THR A 34 31.94 45.61 -42.21
CA THR A 34 31.12 46.82 -41.93
C THR A 34 30.74 47.66 -43.18
N ALA A 35 29.53 48.21 -43.41
CA ALA A 35 28.12 47.84 -43.19
C ALA A 35 27.21 48.97 -43.75
N GLN A 36 25.98 48.66 -44.21
CA GLN A 36 24.84 49.60 -44.39
C GLN A 36 25.08 50.80 -45.39
N THR A 37 24.14 51.66 -45.84
CA THR A 37 22.71 51.89 -45.54
C THR A 37 21.98 52.52 -46.75
N ALA A 38 20.71 52.13 -46.98
CA ALA A 38 19.52 52.85 -47.51
C ALA A 38 19.56 54.08 -48.47
N ILE A 39 18.49 54.21 -49.30
CA ILE A 39 17.56 55.37 -49.51
C ILE A 39 17.02 55.47 -50.96
N ALA A 40 15.74 55.88 -51.09
CA ALA A 40 14.99 56.46 -52.23
C ALA A 40 14.33 55.56 -53.32
N THR A 41 12.99 55.49 -53.24
CA THR A 41 12.01 55.68 -54.33
C THR A 41 11.85 57.20 -54.64
N PRO A 42 11.28 57.71 -55.78
CA PRO A 42 9.98 57.31 -56.36
C PRO A 42 9.79 57.46 -57.91
N THR A 43 8.52 57.41 -58.35
CA THR A 43 7.92 57.77 -59.68
C THR A 43 8.34 56.91 -60.91
N ASP A 44 7.49 56.30 -61.75
CA ASP A 44 6.11 56.52 -62.30
C ASP A 44 6.13 56.99 -63.79
N ALA A 45 5.06 56.67 -64.54
CA ALA A 45 4.71 57.04 -65.93
C ALA A 45 5.15 56.15 -67.15
N THR A 46 4.21 55.32 -67.60
CA THR A 46 3.55 55.21 -68.95
C THR A 46 4.29 55.17 -70.33
N GLU A 47 3.85 54.16 -71.13
CA GLU A 47 3.36 54.21 -72.55
C GLU A 47 4.24 54.07 -73.84
N ALA A 48 3.58 53.49 -74.87
CA ALA A 48 3.85 53.45 -76.34
C ALA A 48 5.08 52.65 -76.87
N GLU A 49 4.91 51.57 -77.66
CA GLU A 49 4.76 51.48 -79.16
C GLU A 49 6.06 51.82 -79.96
N THR A 50 6.39 51.28 -81.16
CA THR A 50 5.62 50.57 -82.20
C THR A 50 6.50 49.66 -83.12
N THR A 51 5.92 48.60 -83.71
CA THR A 51 6.20 47.93 -85.03
C THR A 51 7.61 47.65 -85.59
N SER A 52 7.79 46.41 -86.10
CA SER A 52 8.17 46.16 -87.51
C SER A 52 7.63 44.80 -88.00
N THR A 53 7.24 44.68 -89.27
CA THR A 53 6.46 43.57 -89.87
C THR A 53 7.06 43.06 -91.19
N LEU A 54 6.77 41.79 -91.55
CA LEU A 54 6.60 41.22 -92.91
C LEU A 54 6.48 39.67 -92.76
N LEU A 55 5.27 39.08 -92.81
CA LEU A 55 4.60 38.47 -93.99
C LEU A 55 5.38 37.29 -94.63
N THR A 56 4.79 36.10 -94.84
CA THR A 56 3.91 35.82 -96.01
C THR A 56 3.20 34.44 -95.92
N ILE A 57 1.86 34.43 -95.68
CA ILE A 57 0.74 33.53 -96.14
C ILE A 57 0.88 31.95 -96.15
N PRO A 58 -0.20 31.13 -96.26
CA PRO A 58 -0.35 29.91 -95.44
C PRO A 58 -0.56 28.60 -96.23
N MET A 59 -0.67 27.47 -95.51
CA MET A 59 -1.41 26.29 -95.97
C MET A 59 -2.33 25.74 -94.89
N THR A 60 -3.61 25.64 -95.22
CA THR A 60 -4.65 25.06 -94.37
C THR A 60 -4.64 23.54 -94.51
N THR A 61 -4.12 22.83 -93.52
CA THR A 61 -4.43 21.41 -93.31
C THR A 61 -5.23 21.29 -92.02
N ILE A 62 -6.38 20.61 -92.08
CA ILE A 62 -7.19 20.29 -90.89
C ILE A 62 -6.69 18.95 -90.34
N PRO A 63 -6.11 18.89 -89.12
CA PRO A 63 -5.95 17.65 -88.40
C PRO A 63 -7.16 17.50 -87.47
N THR A 64 -7.95 16.45 -87.65
CA THR A 64 -9.03 16.08 -86.72
C THR A 64 -8.43 15.51 -85.42
N THR A 65 -7.90 16.38 -84.56
CA THR A 65 -7.54 16.02 -83.19
C THR A 65 -8.83 15.88 -82.38
N LYS A 66 -9.23 14.63 -82.10
CA LYS A 66 -10.29 14.33 -81.13
C LYS A 66 -9.90 14.97 -79.78
N PRO A 67 -10.82 15.64 -79.06
CA PRO A 67 -10.50 16.21 -77.75
C PRO A 67 -10.01 15.12 -76.79
N PRO A 68 -9.11 15.44 -75.84
CA PRO A 68 -8.64 14.48 -74.85
C PRO A 68 -9.81 13.93 -74.02
N PRO A 69 -9.72 12.67 -73.56
CA PRO A 69 -10.75 12.07 -72.73
C PRO A 69 -10.89 12.79 -71.39
N GLY A 70 -12.09 12.71 -70.80
CA GLY A 70 -12.34 13.26 -69.47
C GLY A 70 -11.55 12.52 -68.39
N ASP A 71 -11.18 13.25 -67.34
CA ASP A 71 -10.57 12.68 -66.15
C ASP A 71 -11.56 11.81 -65.36
N ALA A 72 -11.04 10.78 -64.69
CA ALA A 72 -11.82 9.92 -63.82
C ALA A 72 -12.34 10.70 -62.60
N LYS A 73 -13.57 10.39 -62.17
CA LYS A 73 -14.22 11.03 -61.02
C LYS A 73 -14.14 10.13 -59.79
N ASP A 74 -14.24 10.76 -58.62
CA ASP A 74 -14.31 10.09 -57.32
C ASP A 74 -13.13 9.13 -57.09
N PHE A 75 -11.92 9.56 -57.46
CA PHE A 75 -10.67 8.82 -57.25
C PHE A 75 -10.22 8.95 -55.79
N GLU A 76 -10.42 7.89 -55.00
CA GLU A 76 -10.24 7.90 -53.55
C GLU A 76 -9.58 6.62 -53.00
N LEU A 77 -9.00 6.74 -51.81
CA LEU A 77 -8.42 5.66 -51.02
C LEU A 77 -9.52 4.95 -50.21
N VAL A 78 -9.63 3.62 -50.37
CA VAL A 78 -10.65 2.81 -49.67
C VAL A 78 -10.07 1.70 -48.79
N GLY A 79 -8.75 1.51 -48.78
CA GLY A 79 -8.07 0.61 -47.84
C GLY A 79 -6.55 0.65 -47.97
N GLN A 80 -5.83 0.31 -46.91
CA GLN A 80 -4.36 0.22 -46.90
C GLN A 80 -3.83 -0.76 -45.84
N ASN A 81 -2.63 -1.27 -46.04
CA ASN A 81 -1.86 -2.05 -45.07
C ASN A 81 -0.35 -1.75 -45.21
N GLU A 82 0.54 -2.56 -44.60
CA GLU A 82 1.99 -2.30 -44.62
C GLU A 82 2.61 -2.38 -46.04
N THR A 83 2.00 -3.10 -46.99
CA THR A 83 2.58 -3.38 -48.32
C THR A 83 1.66 -3.10 -49.50
N SER A 84 0.44 -2.60 -49.26
CA SER A 84 -0.54 -2.34 -50.32
C SER A 84 -1.51 -1.20 -50.01
N VAL A 85 -2.02 -0.60 -51.09
CA VAL A 85 -3.01 0.49 -51.10
C VAL A 85 -4.13 0.13 -52.07
N THR A 86 -5.38 0.32 -51.65
CA THR A 86 -6.58 0.07 -52.46
C THR A 86 -7.25 1.38 -52.84
N LEU A 87 -7.36 1.63 -54.14
CA LEU A 87 -7.94 2.83 -54.73
C LEU A 87 -9.24 2.48 -55.47
N GLN A 88 -10.18 3.42 -55.49
CA GLN A 88 -11.47 3.29 -56.16
C GLN A 88 -11.76 4.55 -57.00
N TRP A 89 -12.44 4.41 -58.14
CA TRP A 89 -12.91 5.53 -58.97
C TRP A 89 -14.13 5.18 -59.82
N LYS A 90 -14.87 6.19 -60.29
CA LYS A 90 -15.94 6.02 -61.28
C LYS A 90 -15.41 5.82 -62.69
N LYS A 91 -16.06 4.90 -63.40
CA LYS A 91 -15.82 4.60 -64.82
C LYS A 91 -16.09 5.83 -65.71
N VAL A 92 -15.19 6.09 -66.66
CA VAL A 92 -15.33 7.13 -67.68
C VAL A 92 -15.94 6.52 -68.95
N GLU A 93 -16.94 7.19 -69.50
CA GLU A 93 -17.68 6.73 -70.68
C GLU A 93 -16.76 6.56 -71.90
N ASN A 94 -16.90 5.46 -72.63
CA ASN A 94 -16.06 5.07 -73.78
C ASN A 94 -14.55 4.88 -73.49
N ILE A 95 -14.15 4.79 -72.20
CA ILE A 95 -12.77 4.48 -71.78
C ILE A 95 -12.71 3.10 -71.11
N LEU A 96 -11.96 2.19 -71.74
CA LEU A 96 -11.73 0.83 -71.27
C LEU A 96 -10.34 0.61 -70.66
N THR A 97 -9.43 1.57 -70.82
CA THR A 97 -8.04 1.48 -70.34
C THR A 97 -7.68 2.68 -69.48
N TYR A 98 -7.25 2.41 -68.25
CA TYR A 98 -6.76 3.39 -67.29
C TYR A 98 -5.28 3.12 -67.03
N THR A 99 -4.50 4.18 -66.87
CA THR A 99 -3.09 4.10 -66.50
C THR A 99 -2.91 4.73 -65.13
N LEU A 100 -2.39 3.96 -64.18
CA LEU A 100 -2.06 4.40 -62.83
C LEU A 100 -0.54 4.55 -62.71
N VAL A 101 -0.08 5.76 -62.37
CA VAL A 101 1.34 6.10 -62.25
C VAL A 101 1.68 6.40 -60.80
N PHE A 102 2.79 5.86 -60.30
CA PHE A 102 3.33 6.18 -58.97
C PHE A 102 4.87 6.04 -58.98
N PRO A 103 5.61 6.52 -57.95
CA PRO A 103 7.07 6.55 -57.97
C PRO A 103 7.73 5.21 -58.35
N GLY A 104 8.26 5.15 -59.58
CA GLY A 104 8.99 4.00 -60.13
C GLY A 104 8.15 2.90 -60.79
N ARG A 105 6.81 3.03 -60.90
CA ARG A 105 5.94 2.03 -61.56
C ARG A 105 4.75 2.68 -62.32
N GLU A 106 4.34 2.04 -63.41
CA GLU A 106 3.15 2.39 -64.22
C GLU A 106 2.33 1.10 -64.42
N ILE A 107 1.02 1.14 -64.10
CA ILE A 107 0.10 -0.01 -64.19
C ILE A 107 -1.01 0.31 -65.19
N ASN A 108 -1.29 -0.62 -66.10
CA ASN A 108 -2.40 -0.53 -67.06
C ASN A 108 -3.56 -1.42 -66.61
N ILE A 109 -4.76 -0.84 -66.54
CA ILE A 109 -5.98 -1.48 -66.05
C ILE A 109 -6.98 -1.55 -67.21
N THR A 110 -7.39 -2.77 -67.58
CA THR A 110 -8.26 -3.01 -68.74
C THR A 110 -9.63 -3.53 -68.30
N ALA A 111 -10.69 -2.79 -68.60
CA ALA A 111 -12.07 -3.25 -68.45
C ALA A 111 -12.46 -4.12 -69.66
N LEU A 112 -12.90 -5.35 -69.41
CA LEU A 112 -13.36 -6.25 -70.46
C LEU A 112 -14.74 -5.83 -70.98
N VAL A 113 -14.96 -6.00 -72.29
CA VAL A 113 -16.27 -5.85 -72.95
C VAL A 113 -16.61 -7.20 -73.57
N GLU A 114 -17.79 -7.73 -73.25
CA GLU A 114 -18.37 -8.85 -74.00
C GLU A 114 -19.15 -8.31 -75.22
N ALA A 115 -19.13 -9.06 -76.32
CA ALA A 115 -19.50 -8.53 -77.63
C ALA A 115 -21.00 -8.53 -77.90
N GLU A 116 -21.52 -7.44 -78.49
CA GLU A 116 -22.80 -7.46 -79.21
C GLU A 116 -22.62 -7.56 -80.74
N LEU A 117 -23.64 -8.13 -81.37
CA LEU A 117 -23.62 -8.66 -82.72
C LEU A 117 -23.75 -7.57 -83.81
N TRP A 118 -22.67 -7.32 -84.58
CA TRP A 118 -22.61 -6.58 -85.87
C TRP A 118 -22.96 -5.06 -85.83
N LYS A 119 -22.28 -4.15 -86.54
CA LYS A 119 -21.47 -4.29 -87.76
C LYS A 119 -20.51 -3.08 -88.00
N LYS A 120 -19.26 -3.40 -88.38
CA LYS A 120 -18.35 -2.67 -89.31
C LYS A 120 -17.32 -1.61 -88.79
N VAL A 121 -16.12 -2.12 -88.43
CA VAL A 121 -14.71 -1.70 -88.77
C VAL A 121 -14.38 -0.18 -88.79
N GLU A 122 -13.36 0.36 -88.09
CA GLU A 122 -11.91 0.11 -88.29
C GLU A 122 -10.96 0.49 -87.11
N HIS A 123 -9.99 -0.41 -86.83
CA HIS A 123 -8.65 -0.25 -86.18
C HIS A 123 -8.54 0.42 -84.77
N ILE A 124 -7.78 -0.08 -83.76
CA ILE A 124 -6.59 -0.97 -83.69
C ILE A 124 -6.69 -1.97 -82.51
N LEU A 125 -6.01 -3.12 -82.61
CA LEU A 125 -5.83 -4.14 -81.56
C LEU A 125 -4.32 -4.29 -81.18
N THR A 126 -3.95 -4.05 -79.90
CA THR A 126 -2.70 -4.44 -79.15
C THR A 126 -1.31 -4.02 -79.73
N TYR A 127 -0.08 -4.24 -79.16
CA TYR A 127 0.47 -5.00 -78.00
C TYR A 127 1.71 -4.30 -77.30
N THR A 128 1.86 -4.55 -75.98
CA THR A 128 3.05 -4.79 -75.09
C THR A 128 4.50 -4.25 -75.35
N LEU A 129 5.17 -3.75 -74.28
CA LEU A 129 6.58 -4.06 -73.89
C LEU A 129 6.86 -3.68 -72.41
N GLY A 130 7.81 -4.33 -71.69
CA GLY A 130 8.03 -4.13 -70.24
C GLY A 130 9.47 -4.22 -69.69
N PHE A 131 9.59 -4.58 -68.40
CA PHE A 131 10.77 -4.59 -67.49
C PHE A 131 11.04 -3.25 -66.76
N SER A 132 11.33 -3.17 -65.44
CA SER A 132 11.62 -4.20 -64.41
C SER A 132 10.66 -4.10 -63.21
N GLY A 133 10.07 -5.22 -62.75
CA GLY A 133 9.33 -5.27 -61.48
C GLY A 133 8.20 -6.30 -61.42
N GLY A 134 7.39 -6.43 -62.48
CA GLY A 134 6.28 -7.38 -62.57
C GLY A 134 4.96 -6.74 -63.06
N GLU A 135 3.97 -7.58 -63.34
CA GLU A 135 2.62 -7.23 -63.82
C GLU A 135 1.58 -8.12 -63.12
N ILE A 136 0.37 -7.61 -62.83
CA ILE A 136 -0.77 -8.40 -62.35
C ILE A 136 -2.07 -7.90 -63.01
N ASN A 137 -2.90 -8.84 -63.49
CA ASN A 137 -4.23 -8.57 -64.05
C ASN A 137 -5.29 -8.48 -62.96
N VAL A 138 -6.27 -7.56 -63.10
CA VAL A 138 -7.50 -7.54 -62.30
C VAL A 138 -8.72 -7.43 -63.21
N THR A 139 -9.72 -8.28 -62.96
CA THR A 139 -11.02 -8.30 -63.63
C THR A 139 -12.03 -7.43 -62.92
N ALA A 140 -12.68 -6.51 -63.65
CA ALA A 140 -13.94 -5.89 -63.26
C ALA A 140 -15.06 -6.40 -64.19
N LEU A 141 -16.25 -6.64 -63.63
CA LEU A 141 -17.41 -7.07 -64.41
C LEU A 141 -18.12 -5.85 -65.02
N VAL A 142 -18.83 -6.05 -66.13
CA VAL A 142 -19.35 -4.97 -66.98
C VAL A 142 -20.41 -4.10 -66.25
N GLU A 143 -21.08 -4.65 -65.24
CA GLU A 143 -22.20 -4.05 -64.51
C GLU A 143 -21.78 -3.07 -63.40
N ASP A 144 -20.51 -3.02 -62.99
CA ASP A 144 -20.06 -2.13 -61.91
C ASP A 144 -19.80 -0.68 -62.39
N GLU A 145 -20.44 0.31 -61.74
CA GLU A 145 -20.16 1.75 -61.98
C GLU A 145 -18.78 2.20 -61.46
N LEU A 146 -18.21 1.42 -60.53
CA LEU A 146 -17.01 1.74 -59.77
C LEU A 146 -15.92 0.70 -60.03
N VAL A 147 -14.70 1.16 -60.27
CA VAL A 147 -13.52 0.31 -60.46
C VAL A 147 -12.68 0.38 -59.19
N THR A 148 -12.34 -0.77 -58.61
CA THR A 148 -11.52 -0.88 -57.39
C THR A 148 -10.26 -1.71 -57.69
N HIS A 149 -9.09 -1.24 -57.26
CA HIS A 149 -7.81 -1.91 -57.50
C HIS A 149 -6.88 -1.82 -56.28
N THR A 150 -6.25 -2.93 -55.90
CA THR A 150 -5.25 -2.99 -54.82
C THR A 150 -3.86 -3.15 -55.41
N ILE A 151 -2.96 -2.24 -55.04
CA ILE A 151 -1.57 -2.15 -55.51
C ILE A 151 -0.68 -2.87 -54.49
N PRO A 152 -0.07 -4.04 -54.80
CA PRO A 152 0.85 -4.73 -53.90
C PRO A 152 2.29 -4.21 -54.01
N ASP A 153 3.18 -4.81 -53.20
CA ASP A 153 4.63 -4.61 -53.23
C ASP A 153 5.07 -3.16 -53.03
N LEU A 154 4.36 -2.42 -52.18
CA LEU A 154 4.75 -1.11 -51.67
C LEU A 154 5.63 -1.25 -50.42
N SER A 155 6.45 -0.23 -50.13
CA SER A 155 7.26 -0.14 -48.92
C SER A 155 6.43 0.43 -47.76
N SER A 156 6.61 -0.10 -46.55
CA SER A 156 5.86 0.29 -45.36
C SER A 156 6.17 1.72 -44.89
N GLY A 157 5.16 2.42 -44.36
CA GLY A 157 5.22 3.80 -43.87
C GLY A 157 5.65 4.85 -44.89
N THR A 158 5.58 4.55 -46.18
CA THR A 158 6.08 5.40 -47.27
C THR A 158 4.94 6.17 -47.92
N GLU A 159 5.11 7.47 -48.13
CA GLU A 159 4.16 8.30 -48.87
C GLU A 159 4.30 8.05 -50.38
N TYR A 160 3.18 7.72 -51.01
CA TYR A 160 3.07 7.52 -52.46
C TYR A 160 2.08 8.51 -53.05
N SER A 161 2.51 9.21 -54.10
CA SER A 161 1.63 9.99 -54.98
C SER A 161 1.19 9.11 -56.14
N PHE A 162 -0.11 8.91 -56.27
CA PHE A 162 -0.76 8.16 -57.34
C PHE A 162 -1.40 9.15 -58.31
N SER A 163 -1.13 8.98 -59.61
CA SER A 163 -1.76 9.74 -60.70
C SER A 163 -2.55 8.80 -61.59
N LEU A 164 -3.86 8.99 -61.66
CA LEU A 164 -4.76 8.24 -62.53
C LEU A 164 -5.01 9.02 -63.82
N VAL A 165 -4.65 8.44 -64.96
CA VAL A 165 -4.76 9.05 -66.30
C VAL A 165 -5.63 8.17 -67.19
N THR A 166 -6.59 8.77 -67.90
CA THR A 166 -7.37 8.06 -68.92
C THR A 166 -6.68 8.16 -70.28
N VAL A 167 -6.72 7.08 -71.06
CA VAL A 167 -6.05 7.00 -72.37
C VAL A 167 -7.04 6.59 -73.46
N PHE A 168 -7.13 7.38 -74.52
CA PHE A 168 -7.94 7.08 -75.71
C PHE A 168 -7.14 7.35 -76.98
N ALA A 169 -6.98 6.35 -77.85
CA ALA A 169 -6.29 6.48 -79.15
C ALA A 169 -4.92 7.21 -79.06
N SER A 170 -4.11 6.83 -78.07
CA SER A 170 -2.80 7.43 -77.75
C SER A 170 -2.82 8.88 -77.22
N VAL A 171 -4.00 9.45 -76.94
CA VAL A 171 -4.15 10.74 -76.24
C VAL A 171 -4.41 10.47 -74.75
N LYS A 172 -3.61 11.09 -73.88
CA LYS A 172 -3.74 11.03 -72.41
C LYS A 172 -4.57 12.23 -71.88
N SER A 173 -5.32 12.04 -70.80
CA SER A 173 -5.98 13.14 -70.07
C SER A 173 -5.02 13.96 -69.20
N SER A 174 -5.51 14.99 -68.52
CA SER A 174 -4.76 15.79 -67.55
C SER A 174 -4.29 14.97 -66.34
N GLY A 175 -5.11 14.02 -65.91
CA GLY A 175 -4.87 13.13 -64.78
C GLY A 175 -5.35 13.71 -63.44
N VAL A 176 -5.71 12.82 -62.52
CA VAL A 176 -6.07 13.15 -61.14
C VAL A 176 -5.04 12.57 -60.19
N ASN A 177 -4.57 13.39 -59.24
CA ASN A 177 -3.56 13.00 -58.26
C ASN A 177 -4.19 12.72 -56.89
N HIS A 178 -3.70 11.70 -56.19
CA HIS A 178 -4.04 11.38 -54.81
C HIS A 178 -2.78 10.91 -54.06
N THR A 179 -2.63 11.27 -52.79
CA THR A 179 -1.49 10.85 -51.96
C THR A 179 -1.96 9.95 -50.82
N ALA A 180 -1.27 8.83 -50.58
CA ALA A 180 -1.53 7.97 -49.43
C ALA A 180 -0.21 7.44 -48.85
N VAL A 181 -0.22 7.17 -47.54
CA VAL A 181 0.93 6.64 -46.79
C VAL A 181 0.60 5.20 -46.41
N THR A 182 1.44 4.24 -46.79
CA THR A 182 1.29 2.84 -46.35
C THR A 182 1.42 2.71 -44.83
N VAL A 183 0.84 1.67 -44.24
CA VAL A 183 0.87 1.51 -42.77
C VAL A 183 2.34 1.38 -42.29
N PRO A 184 2.77 2.11 -41.25
CA PRO A 184 4.12 2.03 -40.68
C PRO A 184 4.45 0.64 -40.10
N PRO A 185 5.73 0.23 -40.07
CA PRO A 185 6.10 -1.15 -39.79
C PRO A 185 6.03 -1.47 -38.31
N SER A 186 5.54 -2.67 -37.99
CA SER A 186 5.39 -3.16 -36.62
C SER A 186 6.74 -3.27 -35.86
N LEU A 187 6.78 -2.79 -34.62
CA LEU A 187 7.98 -2.75 -33.76
C LEU A 187 8.07 -3.95 -32.80
N SER A 188 9.28 -4.31 -32.39
CA SER A 188 9.55 -5.26 -31.31
C SER A 188 10.53 -4.65 -30.33
N ALA A 189 10.20 -4.68 -29.04
CA ALA A 189 10.96 -3.97 -28.00
C ALA A 189 11.20 -4.82 -26.75
N ARG A 190 12.20 -4.39 -25.99
CA ARG A 190 12.55 -4.92 -24.66
C ARG A 190 12.91 -3.79 -23.71
N CYS A 191 12.89 -4.09 -22.43
CA CYS A 191 13.44 -3.22 -21.40
C CYS A 191 14.83 -3.70 -20.97
N GLU A 192 15.72 -2.75 -20.72
CA GLU A 192 17.04 -3.00 -20.16
C GLU A 192 17.18 -2.28 -18.81
N TYR A 193 18.00 -2.82 -17.91
CA TYR A 193 18.13 -2.27 -16.56
C TYR A 193 19.07 -1.06 -16.53
N ARG A 194 18.53 0.10 -16.15
CA ARG A 194 19.26 1.36 -15.99
C ARG A 194 18.80 2.13 -14.74
N ASP A 195 19.57 3.17 -14.40
CA ASP A 195 19.26 4.22 -13.42
C ASP A 195 18.67 3.73 -12.07
N ALA A 196 19.26 2.67 -11.53
CA ALA A 196 18.92 2.05 -10.25
C ALA A 196 17.42 1.68 -10.05
N GLY A 197 16.66 1.59 -11.15
CA GLY A 197 15.23 1.24 -11.16
C GLY A 197 14.25 2.42 -11.04
N TYR A 198 14.70 3.67 -11.16
CA TYR A 198 13.82 4.85 -11.15
C TYR A 198 13.41 5.34 -12.55
N SER A 199 14.02 4.77 -13.60
CA SER A 199 13.62 4.94 -14.99
C SER A 199 13.20 3.61 -15.62
N ILE A 200 12.48 3.70 -16.73
CA ILE A 200 12.25 2.60 -17.67
C ILE A 200 13.07 2.93 -18.91
N PHE A 201 14.06 2.09 -19.21
CA PHE A 201 14.90 2.20 -20.41
C PHE A 201 14.46 1.17 -21.44
N LEU A 202 13.92 1.67 -22.55
CA LEU A 202 13.35 0.88 -23.64
C LEU A 202 14.32 0.83 -24.81
N VAL A 203 14.46 -0.34 -25.43
CA VAL A 203 15.21 -0.54 -26.66
C VAL A 203 14.34 -1.32 -27.65
N TRP A 204 14.17 -0.82 -28.86
CA TRP A 204 13.46 -1.50 -29.94
C TRP A 204 14.40 -1.98 -31.05
N ASN A 205 13.92 -2.89 -31.90
CA ASN A 205 14.58 -3.20 -33.16
C ASN A 205 14.42 -2.03 -34.15
N LYS A 206 15.35 -1.90 -35.10
CA LYS A 206 15.10 -1.09 -36.29
C LYS A 206 14.27 -1.94 -37.27
N PRO A 207 13.00 -1.60 -37.58
CA PRO A 207 12.23 -2.32 -38.59
C PRO A 207 12.66 -1.93 -40.00
N ASP A 208 12.22 -2.69 -41.00
CA ASP A 208 12.35 -2.34 -42.41
C ASP A 208 11.13 -1.54 -42.86
N GLY A 209 11.34 -0.34 -43.40
CA GLY A 209 10.28 0.59 -43.79
C GLY A 209 10.67 2.05 -43.54
N VAL A 210 9.68 2.94 -43.56
CA VAL A 210 9.82 4.36 -43.22
C VAL A 210 8.96 4.67 -41.99
N TRP A 211 9.49 5.43 -41.04
CA TRP A 211 8.75 5.97 -39.90
C TRP A 211 9.40 7.28 -39.45
N THR A 212 8.61 8.12 -38.79
CA THR A 212 8.99 9.46 -38.34
C THR A 212 9.06 9.57 -36.82
N ALA A 213 8.33 8.72 -36.10
CA ALA A 213 8.35 8.67 -34.64
C ALA A 213 7.89 7.28 -34.11
N VAL A 214 8.17 7.05 -32.83
CA VAL A 214 7.64 5.95 -32.03
C VAL A 214 6.78 6.53 -30.91
N GLU A 215 5.50 6.16 -30.87
CA GLU A 215 4.64 6.41 -29.72
C GLU A 215 4.90 5.32 -28.67
N VAL A 216 5.33 5.72 -27.49
CA VAL A 216 5.57 4.84 -26.33
C VAL A 216 4.54 5.17 -25.25
N ASN A 217 3.67 4.22 -24.88
CA ASN A 217 2.75 4.38 -23.77
C ASN A 217 3.18 3.52 -22.58
N VAL A 218 3.33 4.13 -21.41
CA VAL A 218 3.58 3.43 -20.14
C VAL A 218 2.44 3.72 -19.17
N THR A 219 1.67 2.68 -18.82
CA THR A 219 0.55 2.80 -17.86
C THR A 219 -0.44 3.94 -18.12
N GLY A 220 -0.68 4.28 -19.39
CA GLY A 220 -1.59 5.36 -19.81
C GLY A 220 -0.91 6.70 -20.09
N GLN A 221 0.39 6.85 -19.80
CA GLN A 221 1.16 8.04 -20.14
C GLN A 221 1.87 7.85 -21.48
N THR A 222 1.48 8.64 -22.49
CA THR A 222 2.05 8.61 -23.84
C THR A 222 3.27 9.53 -23.96
N HIS A 223 4.33 9.03 -24.57
CA HIS A 223 5.56 9.72 -24.91
C HIS A 223 5.83 9.55 -26.40
N LEU A 224 6.02 10.66 -27.13
CA LEU A 224 6.37 10.65 -28.54
C LEU A 224 7.90 10.74 -28.67
N VAL A 225 8.52 9.76 -29.32
CA VAL A 225 9.97 9.74 -29.57
C VAL A 225 10.20 9.94 -31.08
N PRO A 226 10.76 11.07 -31.54
CA PRO A 226 11.06 11.27 -32.95
C PRO A 226 12.18 10.30 -33.40
N GLU A 227 12.17 9.88 -34.67
CA GLU A 227 13.25 9.08 -35.25
C GLU A 227 14.50 9.97 -35.45
N ASP A 228 15.40 9.92 -34.46
CA ASP A 228 16.69 10.64 -34.47
C ASP A 228 17.89 9.70 -34.65
N GLY A 229 17.64 8.47 -35.10
CA GLY A 229 18.61 7.38 -35.23
C GLY A 229 18.83 6.57 -33.95
N LYS A 230 18.26 6.94 -32.80
CA LYS A 230 18.33 6.17 -31.56
C LYS A 230 17.15 5.21 -31.43
N GLN A 231 17.43 3.90 -31.40
CA GLN A 231 16.42 2.87 -31.10
C GLN A 231 16.16 2.70 -29.60
N HIS A 232 16.20 3.77 -28.81
CA HIS A 232 15.99 3.72 -27.36
C HIS A 232 15.39 4.99 -26.77
N VAL A 233 14.67 4.86 -25.67
CA VAL A 233 14.22 5.99 -24.83
C VAL A 233 14.36 5.67 -23.34
N GLU A 234 14.70 6.69 -22.56
CA GLU A 234 14.70 6.63 -21.10
C GLU A 234 13.54 7.48 -20.56
N ILE A 235 12.65 6.86 -19.78
CA ILE A 235 11.50 7.53 -19.17
C ILE A 235 11.64 7.45 -17.64
N SER A 236 11.92 8.58 -17.00
CA SER A 236 12.10 8.69 -15.54
C SER A 236 10.77 8.81 -14.78
N GLY A 237 10.79 8.54 -13.47
CA GLY A 237 9.65 8.79 -12.57
C GLY A 237 8.96 7.52 -12.06
N PHE A 238 9.52 6.35 -12.34
CA PHE A 238 8.99 5.06 -11.90
C PHE A 238 9.58 4.62 -10.56
N HIS A 239 8.98 3.59 -9.96
CA HIS A 239 9.44 3.02 -8.70
C HIS A 239 10.28 1.76 -8.98
N PRO A 240 11.40 1.53 -8.26
CA PRO A 240 12.22 0.33 -8.41
C PRO A 240 11.48 -0.92 -7.92
N ALA A 241 11.90 -2.08 -8.42
CA ALA A 241 11.29 -3.39 -8.13
C ALA A 241 9.77 -3.47 -8.45
N ARG A 242 9.32 -2.84 -9.55
CA ARG A 242 7.94 -2.94 -10.04
C ARG A 242 7.89 -3.30 -11.52
N THR A 243 6.78 -3.91 -11.93
CA THR A 243 6.50 -4.24 -13.33
C THR A 243 5.41 -3.32 -13.88
N TYR A 244 5.66 -2.78 -15.08
CA TYR A 244 4.82 -1.84 -15.80
C TYR A 244 4.42 -2.43 -17.16
N ALA A 245 3.18 -2.21 -17.58
CA ALA A 245 2.75 -2.51 -18.94
C ALA A 245 3.17 -1.36 -19.86
N VAL A 246 3.84 -1.71 -20.95
CA VAL A 246 4.35 -0.78 -21.97
C VAL A 246 3.79 -1.20 -23.33
N SER A 247 3.39 -0.22 -24.14
CA SER A 247 3.04 -0.44 -25.54
C SER A 247 3.74 0.53 -26.48
N LEU A 248 4.13 0.04 -27.67
CA LEU A 248 4.76 0.84 -28.72
C LEU A 248 3.94 0.81 -30.01
N SER A 249 3.89 1.93 -30.73
CA SER A 249 3.47 1.99 -32.13
C SER A 249 4.41 2.88 -32.93
N SER A 250 4.76 2.46 -34.15
CA SER A 250 5.46 3.34 -35.10
C SER A 250 4.45 4.29 -35.77
N LEU A 251 4.94 5.46 -36.15
CA LEU A 251 4.19 6.51 -36.83
C LEU A 251 4.93 6.93 -38.09
N SER A 252 4.21 7.16 -39.19
CA SER A 252 4.75 7.83 -40.38
C SER A 252 3.78 8.90 -40.84
N GLY A 253 4.15 10.17 -40.65
CA GLY A 253 3.24 11.29 -40.84
C GLY A 253 2.07 11.21 -39.86
N THR A 254 0.84 11.04 -40.39
CA THR A 254 -0.39 10.86 -39.61
C THR A 254 -0.73 9.39 -39.34
N GLU A 255 -0.11 8.44 -40.06
CA GLU A 255 -0.46 7.02 -39.97
C GLU A 255 0.25 6.31 -38.82
N ARG A 256 -0.41 5.26 -38.29
CA ARG A 256 0.03 4.46 -37.14
C ARG A 256 0.07 2.98 -37.50
N SER A 257 1.02 2.23 -36.93
CA SER A 257 1.06 0.76 -37.05
C SER A 257 -0.25 0.10 -36.60
N TYR A 258 -0.64 -0.99 -37.28
CA TYR A 258 -1.97 -1.61 -37.14
C TYR A 258 -2.28 -2.10 -35.71
N GLU A 259 -1.32 -2.76 -35.06
CA GLU A 259 -1.40 -3.13 -33.64
C GLU A 259 -0.23 -2.53 -32.85
N PRO A 260 -0.45 -2.17 -31.57
CA PRO A 260 0.62 -1.76 -30.67
C PRO A 260 1.36 -2.99 -30.11
N PHE A 261 2.69 -2.97 -30.10
CA PHE A 261 3.49 -4.01 -29.47
C PHE A 261 3.45 -3.86 -27.94
N VAL A 262 2.72 -4.74 -27.26
CA VAL A 262 2.52 -4.70 -25.79
C VAL A 262 3.41 -5.70 -25.07
N PHE A 263 4.13 -5.26 -24.03
CA PHE A 263 4.94 -6.13 -23.18
C PHE A 263 5.09 -5.59 -21.74
N LEU A 264 5.74 -6.38 -20.88
CA LEU A 264 5.95 -6.07 -19.47
C LEU A 264 7.42 -5.67 -19.20
N CYS A 265 7.60 -4.53 -18.54
CA CYS A 265 8.90 -3.99 -18.16
C CYS A 265 9.06 -3.97 -16.64
N SER A 266 10.09 -4.64 -16.11
CA SER A 266 10.43 -4.60 -14.69
C SER A 266 11.58 -3.63 -14.42
N THR A 267 11.43 -2.75 -13.43
CA THR A 267 12.48 -1.84 -12.97
C THR A 267 13.49 -2.55 -12.07
N ASP A 268 14.76 -2.13 -12.12
CA ASP A 268 15.87 -2.79 -11.42
C ASP A 268 15.64 -2.87 -9.88
N PRO A 269 15.60 -4.09 -9.28
CA PRO A 269 15.44 -4.24 -7.84
C PRO A 269 16.75 -4.06 -7.05
N ARG A 270 17.92 -3.99 -7.70
CA ARG A 270 19.25 -4.01 -7.03
C ARG A 270 19.41 -2.88 -6.02
N GLY A 271 18.91 -1.67 -6.30
CA GLY A 271 18.96 -0.54 -5.37
C GLY A 271 18.19 -0.81 -4.07
N VAL A 272 17.00 -1.41 -4.17
CA VAL A 272 16.15 -1.77 -3.02
C VAL A 272 16.77 -2.90 -2.20
N ILE A 273 17.34 -3.91 -2.88
CA ILE A 273 18.03 -5.04 -2.23
C ILE A 273 19.28 -4.54 -1.49
N ALA A 274 20.13 -3.74 -2.15
CA ALA A 274 21.32 -3.16 -1.54
C ALA A 274 20.98 -2.27 -0.33
N GLY A 275 19.97 -1.39 -0.45
CA GLY A 275 19.50 -0.58 0.66
C GLY A 275 19.00 -1.41 1.85
N SER A 276 18.27 -2.49 1.57
CA SER A 276 17.76 -3.41 2.61
C SER A 276 18.88 -4.17 3.32
N VAL A 277 19.86 -4.69 2.57
CA VAL A 277 21.03 -5.40 3.11
C VAL A 277 21.93 -4.47 3.91
N VAL A 278 22.21 -3.26 3.40
CA VAL A 278 22.98 -2.24 4.13
C VAL A 278 22.26 -1.83 5.42
N THR A 279 20.92 -1.69 5.39
CA THR A 279 20.13 -1.39 6.60
C THR A 279 20.21 -2.52 7.63
N LEU A 280 20.16 -3.79 7.20
CA LEU A 280 20.31 -4.96 8.09
C LEU A 280 21.73 -5.06 8.67
N LEU A 281 22.77 -4.80 7.87
CA LEU A 281 24.17 -4.79 8.32
C LEU A 281 24.43 -3.65 9.32
N LEU A 282 23.95 -2.43 9.03
CA LEU A 282 24.02 -1.29 9.95
C LEU A 282 23.24 -1.55 11.24
N PHE A 283 22.05 -2.16 11.16
CA PHE A 283 21.30 -2.58 12.33
C PHE A 283 22.08 -3.62 13.16
N GLY A 284 22.71 -4.61 12.51
CA GLY A 284 23.60 -5.57 13.17
C GLY A 284 24.77 -4.89 13.89
N VAL A 285 25.46 -3.96 13.23
CA VAL A 285 26.56 -3.17 13.85
C VAL A 285 26.05 -2.34 15.03
N VAL A 286 24.90 -1.69 14.91
CA VAL A 286 24.26 -0.93 16.00
C VAL A 286 23.89 -1.86 17.17
N VAL A 287 23.34 -3.05 16.91
CA VAL A 287 23.03 -4.03 17.95
C VAL A 287 24.32 -4.51 18.65
N CYS A 288 25.38 -4.82 17.91
CA CYS A 288 26.67 -5.20 18.48
C CYS A 288 27.28 -4.07 19.33
N LEU A 289 27.21 -2.81 18.88
CA LEU A 289 27.66 -1.65 19.65
C LEU A 289 26.80 -1.42 20.89
N VAL A 290 25.47 -1.56 20.80
CA VAL A 290 24.55 -1.44 21.95
C VAL A 290 24.84 -2.55 22.97
N VAL A 291 25.02 -3.80 22.54
CA VAL A 291 25.41 -4.91 23.43
C VAL A 291 26.77 -4.63 24.08
N PHE A 292 27.77 -4.19 23.32
CA PHE A 292 29.09 -3.83 23.84
C PHE A 292 29.03 -2.71 24.89
N ILE A 293 28.23 -1.67 24.65
CA ILE A 293 28.01 -0.56 25.60
C ILE A 293 27.19 -1.02 26.81
N LEU A 294 26.21 -1.91 26.65
CA LEU A 294 25.45 -2.51 27.76
C LEU A 294 26.36 -3.32 28.69
N PHE A 295 27.32 -4.09 28.15
CA PHE A 295 28.27 -4.88 28.93
C PHE A 295 29.37 -4.04 29.57
N HIS A 296 29.96 -3.05 28.88
CA HIS A 296 31.12 -2.30 29.39
C HIS A 296 30.78 -0.93 30.03
N ARG A 297 29.64 -0.31 29.72
CA ARG A 297 29.24 1.02 30.23
C ARG A 297 27.72 1.10 30.47
N PRO A 298 27.14 0.25 31.35
CA PRO A 298 25.69 0.21 31.61
C PRO A 298 25.09 1.54 32.10
N HIS A 299 25.93 2.47 32.55
CA HIS A 299 25.53 3.79 33.03
C HIS A 299 25.24 4.84 31.93
N LEU A 300 25.56 4.56 30.65
CA LEU A 300 25.43 5.52 29.54
C LEU A 300 24.12 5.38 28.73
N ILE A 301 23.48 4.20 28.68
CA ILE A 301 22.25 3.98 27.89
C ILE A 301 21.00 4.26 28.75
N ARG A 302 20.85 5.51 29.24
CA ARG A 302 19.58 5.97 29.84
C ARG A 302 19.22 7.41 29.50
N LYS A 303 19.09 7.67 28.19
CA LYS A 303 18.41 8.76 27.45
C LYS A 303 18.82 8.55 25.97
N THR A 304 18.04 8.68 24.89
CA THR A 304 16.67 9.15 24.55
C THR A 304 16.43 8.78 23.06
N PRO A 305 15.43 9.24 22.27
CA PRO A 305 14.05 9.71 22.54
C PRO A 305 12.96 9.01 21.66
N PHE A 306 11.69 9.00 22.07
CA PHE A 306 10.57 9.38 21.18
C PHE A 306 9.30 9.68 21.98
N TYR A 307 8.48 10.62 21.48
CA TYR A 307 7.38 11.30 22.18
C TYR A 307 7.58 11.46 23.69
N SER A 308 8.12 12.63 24.06
CA SER A 308 7.86 13.18 25.38
C SER A 308 6.34 13.24 25.57
N GLY A 309 5.80 12.32 26.37
CA GLY A 309 4.68 12.69 27.22
C GLY A 309 5.04 14.03 27.87
N SER A 310 4.10 14.96 27.87
CA SER A 310 4.29 16.28 28.47
C SER A 310 5.00 16.14 29.81
N LYS A 311 6.04 16.96 30.07
CA LYS A 311 6.63 17.12 31.41
C LYS A 311 5.60 17.76 32.36
N LEU A 312 4.54 17.02 32.67
CA LEU A 312 3.53 17.36 33.65
C LEU A 312 3.89 16.64 34.96
N SER A 313 4.78 17.30 35.71
CA SER A 313 5.05 17.07 37.13
C SER A 313 5.07 15.61 37.62
N SER A 314 6.25 14.98 37.56
CA SER A 314 6.54 13.79 38.37
C SER A 314 6.63 14.07 39.90
N LYS A 315 6.20 15.26 40.36
CA LYS A 315 6.12 15.60 41.79
C LYS A 315 4.79 15.20 42.44
N ARG A 316 3.75 14.83 41.66
CA ARG A 316 2.38 14.64 42.20
C ARG A 316 2.19 13.36 43.01
N TYR A 317 2.73 12.22 42.55
CA TYR A 317 2.60 10.93 43.24
C TYR A 317 3.95 10.51 43.80
N ARG A 318 4.08 10.51 45.13
CA ARG A 318 5.31 10.10 45.83
C ARG A 318 5.38 8.56 45.87
N THR A 319 6.59 8.02 45.79
CA THR A 319 6.85 6.62 46.15
C THR A 319 7.08 6.56 47.66
N ILE A 320 6.31 5.71 48.33
CA ILE A 320 6.26 5.59 49.79
C ILE A 320 6.92 4.25 50.16
N SER A 321 7.92 4.29 51.04
CA SER A 321 8.55 3.07 51.55
C SER A 321 7.62 2.31 52.52
N VAL A 322 7.86 1.02 52.72
CA VAL A 322 7.10 0.18 53.68
C VAL A 322 7.06 0.84 55.06
N ALA A 323 8.18 1.36 55.56
CA ALA A 323 8.28 2.02 56.86
C ALA A 323 7.51 3.34 56.94
N GLU A 324 7.38 4.08 55.84
CA GLU A 324 6.60 5.32 55.79
C GLU A 324 5.11 5.11 55.52
N PHE A 325 4.72 3.92 55.05
CA PHE A 325 3.36 3.65 54.57
C PHE A 325 2.27 3.78 55.65
N PRO A 326 2.46 3.32 56.91
CA PRO A 326 1.50 3.56 57.99
C PRO A 326 1.26 5.05 58.29
N GLY A 327 2.32 5.86 58.29
CA GLY A 327 2.22 7.31 58.49
C GLY A 327 1.52 8.01 57.32
N HIS A 328 1.84 7.61 56.09
CA HIS A 328 1.18 8.10 54.89
C HIS A 328 -0.31 7.73 54.85
N PHE A 329 -0.68 6.50 55.20
CA PHE A 329 -2.07 6.06 55.30
C PHE A 329 -2.85 6.89 56.32
N SER A 330 -2.28 7.05 57.51
CA SER A 330 -2.86 7.88 58.58
C SER A 330 -3.07 9.32 58.10
N GLN A 331 -2.09 9.90 57.41
CA GLN A 331 -2.17 11.26 56.85
C GLN A 331 -3.29 11.43 55.82
N LEU A 332 -3.49 10.47 54.91
CA LEU A 332 -4.55 10.55 53.89
C LEU A 332 -5.95 10.32 54.47
N SER A 333 -6.04 9.63 55.61
CA SER A 333 -7.30 9.28 56.30
C SER A 333 -7.91 10.45 57.10
N VAL A 334 -7.13 11.50 57.40
CA VAL A 334 -7.56 12.69 58.16
C VAL A 334 -8.71 13.42 57.47
N ASP A 335 -9.51 14.17 58.25
CA ASP A 335 -10.67 14.96 57.78
C ASP A 335 -11.66 14.12 56.94
N SER A 336 -12.00 12.92 57.41
CA SER A 336 -12.89 11.98 56.71
C SER A 336 -12.38 11.59 55.32
N ASN A 337 -11.14 11.06 55.24
CA ASN A 337 -10.47 10.64 54.00
C ASN A 337 -10.16 11.78 53.00
N ARG A 338 -10.10 13.04 53.45
CA ARG A 338 -9.85 14.21 52.59
C ARG A 338 -8.61 14.08 51.72
N GLY A 339 -7.52 13.49 52.25
CA GLY A 339 -6.30 13.27 51.48
C GLY A 339 -6.49 12.25 50.35
N PHE A 340 -7.21 11.16 50.61
CA PHE A 340 -7.58 10.18 49.57
C PHE A 340 -8.46 10.81 48.49
N GLY A 341 -9.49 11.58 48.87
CA GLY A 341 -10.34 12.31 47.93
C GLY A 341 -9.54 13.23 47.01
N GLN A 342 -8.66 14.07 47.58
CA GLN A 342 -7.80 14.97 46.81
C GLN A 342 -6.86 14.24 45.84
N GLU A 343 -6.22 13.15 46.28
CA GLU A 343 -5.34 12.36 45.41
C GLU A 343 -6.14 11.66 44.30
N TYR A 344 -7.32 11.13 44.63
CA TYR A 344 -8.21 10.43 43.70
C TYR A 344 -8.82 11.35 42.64
N GLU A 345 -9.32 12.52 43.04
CA GLU A 345 -9.82 13.56 42.12
C GLU A 345 -8.73 13.99 41.13
N SER A 346 -7.47 14.05 41.57
CA SER A 346 -6.35 14.43 40.71
C SER A 346 -6.08 13.44 39.54
N LEU A 347 -6.67 12.24 39.60
CA LEU A 347 -6.65 11.21 38.55
C LEU A 347 -7.81 11.37 37.53
N ALA A 348 -8.78 12.25 37.75
CA ALA A 348 -9.93 12.44 36.84
C ALA A 348 -9.56 12.79 35.38
N PRO A 349 -8.59 13.70 35.08
CA PRO A 349 -8.26 14.03 33.69
C PRO A 349 -7.38 12.99 32.97
N VAL A 350 -6.92 11.94 33.64
CA VAL A 350 -5.94 10.98 33.10
C VAL A 350 -6.58 10.16 31.97
N GLY A 351 -5.90 10.07 30.84
CA GLY A 351 -6.33 9.28 29.68
C GLY A 351 -7.44 9.90 28.82
N THR A 352 -8.11 10.96 29.28
CA THR A 352 -9.26 11.62 28.60
C THR A 352 -9.00 12.09 27.16
N LYS A 353 -7.75 12.35 26.79
CA LYS A 353 -7.34 12.83 25.44
C LYS A 353 -7.01 11.70 24.45
N GLN A 354 -7.20 10.44 24.83
CA GLN A 354 -6.84 9.29 24.00
C GLN A 354 -7.99 8.89 23.06
N LYS A 355 -7.64 8.42 21.87
CA LYS A 355 -8.61 8.07 20.81
C LYS A 355 -9.28 6.72 21.11
N GLN A 356 -10.57 6.64 20.81
CA GLN A 356 -11.44 5.46 21.00
C GLN A 356 -12.21 5.12 19.69
N LYS A 357 -11.69 5.56 18.53
CA LYS A 357 -12.41 5.58 17.24
C LYS A 357 -13.01 4.25 16.84
N ALA A 358 -12.32 3.14 17.11
CA ALA A 358 -12.83 1.82 16.74
C ALA A 358 -14.03 1.40 17.59
N ALA A 359 -14.12 1.89 18.83
CA ALA A 359 -15.24 1.64 19.74
C ALA A 359 -16.46 2.52 19.44
N ASP A 360 -16.22 3.72 18.89
CA ASP A 360 -17.24 4.69 18.48
C ASP A 360 -17.96 4.33 17.16
N LEU A 361 -17.47 3.33 16.43
CA LEU A 361 -18.06 2.88 15.15
C LEU A 361 -19.50 2.35 15.37
N PRO A 362 -20.48 2.72 14.51
CA PRO A 362 -21.88 2.30 14.67
C PRO A 362 -22.08 0.79 14.87
N GLU A 363 -21.37 -0.03 14.11
CA GLU A 363 -21.39 -1.49 14.17
C GLU A 363 -20.81 -2.07 15.48
N ASN A 364 -19.98 -1.31 16.18
CA ASN A 364 -19.34 -1.71 17.43
C ASN A 364 -20.06 -1.20 18.68
N ASN A 365 -20.95 -0.22 18.55
CA ASN A 365 -21.74 0.29 19.67
C ASN A 365 -22.56 -0.81 20.38
N VAL A 366 -23.14 -1.75 19.62
CA VAL A 366 -23.88 -2.90 20.17
C VAL A 366 -23.00 -3.93 20.90
N LYS A 367 -21.68 -3.87 20.72
CA LYS A 367 -20.70 -4.70 21.44
C LYS A 367 -20.26 -4.06 22.77
N ASN A 368 -20.66 -2.82 23.07
CA ASN A 368 -20.29 -2.09 24.28
C ASN A 368 -21.39 -2.18 25.35
N ARG A 369 -21.06 -2.72 26.54
CA ARG A 369 -22.01 -2.79 27.67
C ARG A 369 -22.35 -1.40 28.24
N PHE A 370 -21.43 -0.45 28.11
CA PHE A 370 -21.60 0.94 28.55
C PHE A 370 -20.98 1.89 27.53
N SER A 371 -21.74 2.89 27.08
CA SER A 371 -21.29 3.88 26.09
C SER A 371 -20.14 4.77 26.56
N ASN A 372 -19.97 4.94 27.88
CA ASN A 372 -18.89 5.72 28.49
C ASN A 372 -17.66 4.89 28.91
N VAL A 373 -17.61 3.58 28.60
CA VAL A 373 -16.48 2.71 28.97
C VAL A 373 -15.93 2.00 27.73
N LEU A 374 -15.17 2.76 26.94
CA LEU A 374 -14.63 2.33 25.64
C LEU A 374 -13.10 2.10 25.72
N PRO A 375 -12.54 1.08 25.04
CA PRO A 375 -11.10 0.83 25.01
C PRO A 375 -10.37 1.88 24.15
N TYR A 376 -9.14 2.25 24.54
CA TYR A 376 -8.31 3.16 23.73
C TYR A 376 -7.73 2.44 22.50
N ASP A 377 -7.73 3.10 21.34
CA ASP A 377 -7.35 2.51 20.04
C ASP A 377 -5.94 1.89 20.02
N TRP A 378 -4.98 2.48 20.76
CA TRP A 378 -3.57 2.07 20.72
C TRP A 378 -3.28 0.77 21.50
N CYS A 379 -4.14 0.40 22.44
CA CYS A 379 -3.98 -0.76 23.31
C CYS A 379 -5.22 -1.66 23.39
N ARG A 380 -6.26 -1.42 22.59
CA ARG A 380 -7.38 -2.35 22.47
C ARG A 380 -6.90 -3.71 21.97
N VAL A 381 -7.58 -4.77 22.40
CA VAL A 381 -7.40 -6.09 21.79
C VAL A 381 -8.07 -6.07 20.42
N LYS A 382 -7.52 -6.85 19.48
CA LYS A 382 -8.03 -7.01 18.13
C LYS A 382 -8.25 -8.49 17.87
N LEU A 383 -9.41 -8.83 17.32
CA LEU A 383 -9.74 -10.19 16.89
C LEU A 383 -9.34 -10.39 15.43
N THR A 384 -9.04 -11.63 15.04
CA THR A 384 -8.87 -11.97 13.62
C THR A 384 -10.23 -12.01 12.95
N THR A 385 -10.44 -11.15 11.96
CA THR A 385 -11.65 -11.18 11.14
C THR A 385 -11.63 -12.43 10.25
N SER A 386 -12.61 -13.33 10.39
CA SER A 386 -12.80 -14.41 9.43
C SER A 386 -13.12 -13.82 8.06
N ARG A 387 -12.46 -14.32 6.99
CA ARG A 387 -12.51 -13.69 5.65
C ARG A 387 -13.88 -13.73 4.96
N SER A 388 -14.86 -14.44 5.53
CA SER A 388 -16.14 -14.77 4.92
C SER A 388 -17.34 -14.02 5.51
N GLU A 389 -17.20 -13.31 6.63
CA GLU A 389 -18.30 -12.62 7.31
C GLU A 389 -17.87 -11.20 7.73
N GLY A 390 -18.82 -10.27 7.75
CA GLY A 390 -18.58 -8.85 8.10
C GLY A 390 -18.31 -8.59 9.59
N ASN A 391 -17.64 -9.53 10.28
CA ASN A 391 -17.30 -9.42 11.69
C ASN A 391 -16.15 -8.42 11.90
N SER A 392 -16.40 -7.39 12.72
CA SER A 392 -15.41 -6.38 13.10
C SER A 392 -14.26 -6.99 13.92
N ASP A 393 -13.03 -6.43 13.80
CA ASP A 393 -11.86 -6.79 14.64
C ASP A 393 -12.01 -6.41 16.13
N TYR A 394 -13.20 -5.94 16.52
CA TYR A 394 -13.47 -5.24 17.76
C TYR A 394 -14.06 -6.13 18.85
N ILE A 395 -13.44 -6.02 20.03
CA ILE A 395 -13.97 -6.41 21.34
C ILE A 395 -13.65 -5.29 22.34
N ASN A 396 -14.53 -5.04 23.32
CA ASN A 396 -14.30 -4.04 24.37
C ASN A 396 -13.30 -4.56 25.43
N ALA A 397 -12.04 -4.66 25.03
CA ALA A 397 -10.92 -5.13 25.84
C ALA A 397 -9.67 -4.29 25.60
N SER A 398 -8.78 -4.21 26.60
CA SER A 398 -7.55 -3.43 26.54
C SER A 398 -6.39 -4.19 27.19
N PHE A 399 -5.23 -4.22 26.54
CA PHE A 399 -4.00 -4.72 27.15
C PHE A 399 -3.55 -3.79 28.28
N ILE A 400 -3.31 -4.34 29.45
CA ILE A 400 -2.91 -3.62 30.66
C ILE A 400 -1.46 -4.00 31.05
N PRO A 401 -0.59 -3.02 31.32
CA PRO A 401 0.77 -3.28 31.77
C PRO A 401 0.80 -3.71 33.24
N GLY A 402 1.39 -4.87 33.50
CA GLY A 402 1.62 -5.35 34.85
C GLY A 402 3.00 -4.96 35.40
N HIS A 403 3.54 -5.89 36.19
CA HIS A 403 4.86 -5.79 36.82
C HIS A 403 5.93 -6.43 35.96
N ARG A 404 5.62 -7.59 35.36
CA ARG A 404 6.56 -8.41 34.57
C ARG A 404 6.47 -8.16 33.07
N SER A 405 5.30 -7.74 32.56
CA SER A 405 5.08 -7.47 31.13
C SER A 405 4.25 -6.21 30.86
N ARG A 406 4.49 -5.57 29.71
CA ARG A 406 3.66 -4.47 29.19
C ARG A 406 2.26 -4.90 28.75
N ARG A 407 2.03 -6.21 28.61
CA ARG A 407 0.74 -6.84 28.29
C ARG A 407 0.50 -8.04 29.23
N GLU A 408 0.67 -7.84 30.54
CA GLU A 408 0.51 -8.94 31.53
C GLU A 408 -0.97 -9.29 31.74
N TYR A 409 -1.89 -8.34 31.52
CA TYR A 409 -3.33 -8.58 31.59
C TYR A 409 -4.06 -8.07 30.35
N ILE A 410 -5.27 -8.58 30.16
CA ILE A 410 -6.32 -7.98 29.33
C ILE A 410 -7.46 -7.57 30.26
N ALA A 411 -7.75 -6.28 30.38
CA ALA A 411 -8.96 -5.80 31.05
C ALA A 411 -10.11 -5.69 30.03
N THR A 412 -11.21 -6.40 30.27
CA THR A 412 -12.37 -6.45 29.38
C THR A 412 -13.68 -6.25 30.16
N GLN A 413 -14.75 -5.86 29.47
CA GLN A 413 -16.10 -5.87 30.06
C GLN A 413 -16.59 -7.30 30.33
N GLY A 414 -17.57 -7.45 31.23
CA GLY A 414 -18.32 -8.70 31.35
C GLY A 414 -19.11 -8.96 30.07
N PRO A 415 -18.93 -10.10 29.38
CA PRO A 415 -19.56 -10.37 28.08
C PRO A 415 -21.06 -10.08 28.06
N LEU A 416 -21.54 -9.62 26.90
CA LEU A 416 -22.96 -9.54 26.56
C LEU A 416 -23.36 -10.85 25.85
N PRO A 417 -24.66 -11.21 25.77
CA PRO A 417 -25.11 -12.34 24.95
C PRO A 417 -24.55 -12.33 23.53
N SER A 418 -24.48 -11.14 22.90
CA SER A 418 -23.93 -10.91 21.56
C SER A 418 -22.40 -10.99 21.47
N THR A 419 -21.66 -10.96 22.59
CA THR A 419 -20.19 -10.92 22.62
C THR A 419 -19.55 -12.07 23.40
N VAL A 420 -20.32 -13.11 23.79
CA VAL A 420 -19.76 -14.32 24.42
C VAL A 420 -18.79 -15.02 23.47
N ASN A 421 -19.15 -15.10 22.19
CA ASN A 421 -18.30 -15.69 21.14
C ASN A 421 -17.01 -14.88 20.96
N ASP A 422 -17.10 -13.56 20.76
CA ASP A 422 -15.95 -12.65 20.68
C ASP A 422 -14.99 -12.82 21.87
N PHE A 423 -15.53 -13.02 23.09
CA PHE A 423 -14.74 -13.23 24.29
C PHE A 423 -13.95 -14.55 24.27
N TRP A 424 -14.55 -15.67 23.86
CA TRP A 424 -13.81 -16.93 23.73
C TRP A 424 -12.80 -16.91 22.59
N THR A 425 -13.13 -16.27 21.47
CA THR A 425 -12.19 -16.03 20.37
C THR A 425 -11.00 -15.19 20.85
N MET A 426 -11.22 -14.14 21.67
CA MET A 426 -10.14 -13.40 22.34
C MET A 426 -9.28 -14.30 23.24
N VAL A 427 -9.91 -15.12 24.10
CA VAL A 427 -9.22 -16.05 25.01
C VAL A 427 -8.35 -17.03 24.23
N TRP A 428 -8.86 -17.54 23.10
CA TRP A 428 -8.13 -18.43 22.20
C TRP A 428 -6.98 -17.74 21.48
N GLU A 429 -7.23 -16.67 20.73
CA GLU A 429 -6.18 -16.00 19.94
C GLU A 429 -5.04 -15.47 20.80
N GLN A 430 -5.36 -14.91 21.97
CA GLN A 430 -4.37 -14.38 22.90
C GLN A 430 -3.73 -15.46 23.78
N ARG A 431 -4.04 -16.75 23.54
CA ARG A 431 -3.50 -17.93 24.26
C ARG A 431 -3.64 -17.81 25.79
N VAL A 432 -4.76 -17.26 26.23
CA VAL A 432 -5.05 -16.97 27.65
C VAL A 432 -5.14 -18.27 28.43
N LYS A 433 -4.41 -18.33 29.56
CA LYS A 433 -4.39 -19.49 30.48
C LYS A 433 -5.15 -19.25 31.78
N GLY A 434 -5.59 -18.01 32.01
CA GLY A 434 -6.23 -17.57 33.25
C GLY A 434 -7.25 -16.46 32.98
N ILE A 435 -8.47 -16.64 33.50
CA ILE A 435 -9.55 -15.66 33.48
C ILE A 435 -9.90 -15.32 34.93
N VAL A 436 -9.91 -14.03 35.28
CA VAL A 436 -10.23 -13.53 36.62
C VAL A 436 -11.52 -12.72 36.55
N MET A 437 -12.59 -13.29 37.07
CA MET A 437 -13.93 -12.70 37.12
C MET A 437 -14.19 -12.15 38.53
N VAL A 438 -14.39 -10.84 38.66
CA VAL A 438 -14.64 -10.16 39.97
C VAL A 438 -16.03 -9.50 40.00
N THR A 439 -17.04 -10.25 39.57
CA THR A 439 -18.47 -9.87 39.59
C THR A 439 -19.31 -11.14 39.54
N ASN A 440 -20.51 -11.14 40.12
CA ASN A 440 -21.52 -12.17 39.85
C ASN A 440 -22.28 -11.81 38.57
N CYS A 441 -22.91 -12.77 37.89
CA CYS A 441 -23.69 -12.49 36.67
C CYS A 441 -24.85 -11.53 36.94
N ILE A 442 -25.51 -11.69 38.09
CA ILE A 442 -26.61 -10.84 38.57
C ILE A 442 -26.24 -10.30 39.96
N GLU A 443 -26.38 -8.99 40.16
CA GLU A 443 -26.19 -8.32 41.44
C GLU A 443 -27.28 -7.23 41.55
N GLY A 444 -27.96 -7.12 42.70
CA GLY A 444 -29.06 -6.15 42.90
C GLY A 444 -30.21 -6.31 41.90
N GLY A 445 -30.46 -7.53 41.41
CA GLY A 445 -31.44 -7.80 40.35
C GLY A 445 -31.04 -7.33 38.95
N ARG A 446 -29.79 -6.88 38.74
CA ARG A 446 -29.30 -6.36 37.45
C ARG A 446 -28.22 -7.27 36.87
N THR A 447 -28.33 -7.59 35.58
CA THR A 447 -27.32 -8.37 34.85
C THR A 447 -26.02 -7.58 34.67
N LYS A 448 -24.99 -7.96 35.41
CA LYS A 448 -23.64 -7.37 35.37
C LYS A 448 -22.76 -8.04 34.31
N CYS A 449 -22.92 -9.34 34.09
CA CYS A 449 -22.14 -10.17 33.17
C CYS A 449 -23.04 -11.28 32.63
N GLU A 450 -22.90 -11.64 31.35
CA GLU A 450 -23.51 -12.86 30.82
C GLU A 450 -22.77 -14.10 31.33
N GLN A 451 -23.46 -15.23 31.48
CA GLN A 451 -22.81 -16.50 31.75
C GLN A 451 -22.18 -17.04 30.45
N TYR A 452 -20.87 -16.83 30.30
CA TYR A 452 -20.12 -17.26 29.12
C TYR A 452 -19.55 -18.68 29.24
N TRP A 453 -19.99 -19.51 30.20
CA TRP A 453 -19.42 -20.84 30.43
C TRP A 453 -20.51 -21.91 30.67
N PRO A 454 -20.25 -23.20 30.36
CA PRO A 454 -21.12 -24.31 30.73
C PRO A 454 -21.08 -24.55 32.24
N GLU A 455 -22.24 -24.72 32.88
CA GLU A 455 -22.32 -24.93 34.34
C GLU A 455 -22.14 -26.40 34.75
N ASP A 456 -22.33 -27.32 33.80
CA ASP A 456 -22.22 -28.77 33.95
C ASP A 456 -21.16 -29.35 32.99
N SER A 457 -21.01 -30.68 32.98
CA SER A 457 -20.04 -31.38 32.14
C SER A 457 -20.41 -31.39 30.65
N ASN A 458 -21.57 -30.84 30.26
CA ASN A 458 -21.98 -30.77 28.86
C ASN A 458 -21.17 -29.68 28.13
N PRO A 459 -20.45 -29.99 27.05
CA PRO A 459 -19.62 -29.00 26.37
C PRO A 459 -20.43 -27.85 25.75
N GLY A 460 -20.11 -26.61 26.12
CA GLY A 460 -20.66 -25.40 25.53
C GLY A 460 -19.97 -25.07 24.21
N LEU A 461 -20.74 -24.82 23.15
CA LEU A 461 -20.22 -24.39 21.86
C LEU A 461 -20.26 -22.86 21.73
N TYR A 462 -19.11 -22.26 21.46
CA TYR A 462 -18.97 -20.82 21.23
C TYR A 462 -18.16 -20.59 19.94
N GLN A 463 -18.85 -20.25 18.84
CA GLN A 463 -18.30 -20.28 17.47
C GLN A 463 -17.62 -21.63 17.15
N GLU A 464 -16.32 -21.62 16.88
CA GLU A 464 -15.51 -22.79 16.51
C GLU A 464 -14.89 -23.48 17.73
N LEU A 465 -15.13 -22.95 18.94
CA LEU A 465 -14.52 -23.42 20.17
C LEU A 465 -15.55 -24.22 20.99
N LEU A 466 -15.14 -25.42 21.41
CA LEU A 466 -15.87 -26.28 22.32
C LEU A 466 -15.24 -26.16 23.71
N ILE A 467 -16.01 -25.66 24.67
CA ILE A 467 -15.57 -25.38 26.04
C ILE A 467 -16.23 -26.43 26.94
N THR A 468 -15.42 -27.21 27.65
CA THR A 468 -15.89 -28.26 28.57
C THR A 468 -15.45 -27.94 29.99
N LEU A 469 -16.36 -27.99 30.96
CA LEU A 469 -16.02 -27.90 32.38
C LEU A 469 -15.31 -29.20 32.81
N ARG A 470 -14.06 -29.10 33.28
CA ARG A 470 -13.25 -30.23 33.78
C ARG A 470 -13.34 -30.37 35.29
N SER A 471 -13.26 -29.26 36.02
CA SER A 471 -13.41 -29.23 37.48
C SER A 471 -14.05 -27.92 37.94
N LYS A 472 -14.70 -27.97 39.11
CA LYS A 472 -15.31 -26.84 39.80
C LYS A 472 -15.10 -27.01 41.30
N GLU A 473 -14.41 -26.05 41.91
CA GLU A 473 -14.17 -25.98 43.35
C GLU A 473 -14.88 -24.74 43.91
N GLN A 474 -15.72 -24.94 44.93
CA GLN A 474 -16.55 -23.89 45.53
C GLN A 474 -16.00 -23.53 46.91
N GLU A 475 -15.53 -22.29 47.05
CA GLU A 475 -15.06 -21.73 48.31
C GLU A 475 -16.05 -20.66 48.82
N PRO A 476 -15.97 -20.22 50.09
CA PRO A 476 -16.89 -19.22 50.66
C PRO A 476 -16.89 -17.86 49.93
N TYR A 477 -15.77 -17.48 49.32
CA TYR A 477 -15.58 -16.16 48.71
C TYR A 477 -15.28 -16.19 47.19
N TRP A 478 -15.05 -17.37 46.63
CA TRP A 478 -14.75 -17.54 45.20
C TRP A 478 -15.13 -18.94 44.68
N ILE A 479 -15.16 -19.08 43.36
CA ILE A 479 -15.30 -20.35 42.64
C ILE A 479 -14.07 -20.49 41.75
N LEU A 480 -13.41 -21.63 41.78
CA LEU A 480 -12.40 -21.99 40.80
C LEU A 480 -13.04 -22.96 39.80
N ARG A 481 -12.85 -22.72 38.51
CA ARG A 481 -13.20 -23.68 37.45
C ARG A 481 -11.99 -23.94 36.58
N GLU A 482 -11.86 -25.16 36.09
CA GLU A 482 -10.92 -25.48 35.01
C GLU A 482 -11.70 -25.87 33.76
N PHE A 483 -11.41 -25.20 32.65
CA PHE A 483 -12.02 -25.44 31.36
C PHE A 483 -11.01 -26.08 30.40
N ILE A 484 -11.48 -27.08 29.65
CA ILE A 484 -10.82 -27.53 28.42
C ILE A 484 -11.45 -26.77 27.27
N VAL A 485 -10.63 -26.05 26.52
CA VAL A 485 -11.02 -25.30 25.31
C VAL A 485 -10.43 -26.01 24.11
N LYS A 486 -11.29 -26.55 23.24
CA LYS A 486 -10.90 -27.31 22.06
C LYS A 486 -11.39 -26.65 20.79
N HIS A 487 -10.52 -26.52 19.80
CA HIS A 487 -10.93 -26.05 18.48
C HIS A 487 -11.67 -27.16 17.73
N ARG A 488 -12.84 -26.88 17.15
CA ARG A 488 -13.67 -27.88 16.47
C ARG A 488 -12.99 -28.49 15.23
N TYR A 489 -12.25 -27.66 14.50
CA TYR A 489 -11.66 -28.02 13.20
C TYR A 489 -10.18 -28.42 13.26
N THR A 490 -9.56 -28.43 14.45
CA THR A 490 -8.16 -28.84 14.61
C THR A 490 -8.01 -29.75 15.82
N SER A 491 -6.86 -30.41 15.95
CA SER A 491 -6.53 -31.19 17.15
C SER A 491 -6.01 -30.32 18.31
N GLU A 492 -6.08 -28.99 18.20
CA GLU A 492 -5.57 -28.10 19.26
C GLU A 492 -6.56 -28.00 20.43
N GLU A 493 -6.04 -28.25 21.63
CA GLU A 493 -6.77 -28.21 22.88
C GLU A 493 -5.92 -27.50 23.93
N ARG A 494 -6.55 -26.69 24.79
CA ARG A 494 -5.87 -25.86 25.79
C ARG A 494 -6.67 -25.79 27.09
N THR A 495 -5.97 -25.79 28.21
CA THR A 495 -6.58 -25.62 29.55
C THR A 495 -6.63 -24.14 29.94
N VAL A 496 -7.76 -23.69 30.47
CA VAL A 496 -7.95 -22.33 30.99
C VAL A 496 -8.50 -22.39 32.40
N LYS A 497 -7.79 -21.83 33.38
CA LYS A 497 -8.32 -21.67 34.74
C LYS A 497 -9.16 -20.40 34.85
N HIS A 498 -10.26 -20.49 35.58
CA HIS A 498 -11.22 -19.43 35.80
C HIS A 498 -11.38 -19.19 37.30
N PHE A 499 -10.97 -18.00 37.73
CA PHE A 499 -10.96 -17.55 39.12
C PHE A 499 -12.12 -16.56 39.28
N HIS A 500 -13.20 -16.97 39.95
CA HIS A 500 -14.41 -16.17 40.10
C HIS A 500 -14.58 -15.70 41.54
N PHE A 501 -14.23 -14.45 41.85
CA PHE A 501 -14.47 -13.86 43.17
C PHE A 501 -15.94 -13.43 43.30
N THR A 502 -16.71 -14.16 44.11
CA THR A 502 -18.15 -14.01 44.28
C THR A 502 -18.54 -13.05 45.40
N ALA A 503 -17.64 -12.80 46.35
CA ALA A 503 -17.90 -12.01 47.55
C ALA A 503 -17.75 -10.48 47.40
N TRP A 504 -17.70 -9.95 46.18
CA TRP A 504 -17.70 -8.49 45.98
C TRP A 504 -19.14 -7.95 46.03
N PRO A 505 -19.49 -7.04 46.95
CA PRO A 505 -20.85 -6.50 47.04
C PRO A 505 -21.21 -5.60 45.84
N ASP A 506 -22.50 -5.53 45.51
CA ASP A 506 -23.04 -4.66 44.44
C ASP A 506 -22.64 -3.19 44.65
N HIS A 507 -22.70 -2.73 45.92
CA HIS A 507 -22.27 -1.40 46.33
C HIS A 507 -20.96 -1.44 47.12
N GLY A 508 -20.00 -0.59 46.74
CA GLY A 508 -18.75 -0.39 47.48
C GLY A 508 -17.66 -1.44 47.23
N VAL A 509 -17.07 -1.91 48.31
CA VAL A 509 -15.90 -2.80 48.38
C VAL A 509 -16.16 -3.92 49.41
N PRO A 510 -15.44 -5.05 49.37
CA PRO A 510 -15.56 -6.10 50.38
C PRO A 510 -15.36 -5.53 51.81
N GLN A 511 -16.11 -6.05 52.78
CA GLN A 511 -16.06 -5.56 54.18
C GLN A 511 -14.68 -5.74 54.85
N GLY A 512 -13.84 -6.61 54.32
CA GLY A 512 -12.46 -6.82 54.75
C GLY A 512 -11.56 -7.23 53.59
N THR A 513 -10.27 -7.01 53.77
CA THR A 513 -9.24 -7.18 52.71
C THR A 513 -8.81 -8.64 52.53
N LYS A 514 -8.81 -9.42 53.61
CA LYS A 514 -8.24 -10.79 53.71
C LYS A 514 -8.68 -11.71 52.56
N ALA A 515 -9.98 -11.76 52.25
CA ALA A 515 -10.51 -12.61 51.19
C ALA A 515 -9.97 -12.24 49.80
N LEU A 516 -9.86 -10.94 49.49
CA LEU A 516 -9.33 -10.49 48.19
C LEU A 516 -7.80 -10.66 48.11
N ILE A 517 -7.07 -10.48 49.23
CA ILE A 517 -5.63 -10.74 49.30
C ILE A 517 -5.35 -12.25 49.10
N GLN A 518 -6.12 -13.13 49.73
CA GLN A 518 -6.03 -14.59 49.52
C GLN A 518 -6.35 -14.97 48.07
N PHE A 519 -7.45 -14.46 47.52
CA PHE A 519 -7.79 -14.67 46.10
C PHE A 519 -6.69 -14.17 45.15
N ARG A 520 -6.09 -13.00 45.42
CA ARG A 520 -4.93 -12.48 44.69
C ARG A 520 -3.75 -13.46 44.73
N ARG A 521 -3.45 -14.06 45.89
CA ARG A 521 -2.35 -15.04 46.03
C ARG A 521 -2.58 -16.26 45.14
N ILE A 522 -3.81 -16.78 45.09
CA ILE A 522 -4.19 -17.93 44.25
C ILE A 522 -3.99 -17.62 42.77
N MET A 523 -4.52 -16.50 42.26
CA MET A 523 -4.34 -16.15 40.84
C MET A 523 -2.87 -15.85 40.49
N ARG A 524 -2.11 -15.22 41.40
CA ARG A 524 -0.69 -14.88 41.19
C ARG A 524 0.18 -16.13 41.10
N TRP A 525 -0.05 -17.11 41.97
CA TRP A 525 0.62 -18.41 41.93
C TRP A 525 0.39 -19.14 40.60
N HIS A 526 -0.85 -19.13 40.07
CA HIS A 526 -1.14 -19.65 38.73
C HIS A 526 -0.36 -18.89 37.64
N MET A 527 -0.40 -17.56 37.67
CA MET A 527 0.33 -16.69 36.72
C MET A 527 1.87 -16.80 36.82
N GLU A 528 2.42 -17.38 37.88
CA GLU A 528 3.84 -17.67 38.04
C GLU A 528 4.22 -19.04 37.49
N ARG A 529 3.39 -20.06 37.74
CA ARG A 529 3.60 -21.43 37.21
C ARG A 529 3.45 -21.50 35.69
N GLU A 530 2.53 -20.75 35.12
CA GLU A 530 2.21 -20.81 33.69
C GLU A 530 3.23 -20.13 32.74
N GLY A 531 4.23 -19.45 33.31
CA GLY A 531 5.33 -18.80 32.57
C GLY A 531 4.99 -17.45 31.96
N VAL A 532 5.99 -16.81 31.35
CA VAL A 532 5.86 -15.50 30.70
C VAL A 532 5.46 -15.69 29.23
N GLY A 533 4.33 -15.09 28.82
CA GLY A 533 3.96 -15.00 27.39
C GLY A 533 2.47 -14.82 27.13
N ALA A 534 1.62 -15.42 27.94
CA ALA A 534 0.16 -15.27 27.86
C ALA A 534 -0.34 -14.16 28.81
N PRO A 535 -1.24 -13.27 28.37
CA PRO A 535 -1.95 -12.35 29.26
C PRO A 535 -2.99 -13.11 30.10
N THR A 536 -3.24 -12.62 31.31
CA THR A 536 -4.42 -13.04 32.11
C THR A 536 -5.59 -12.11 31.82
N VAL A 537 -6.74 -12.65 31.46
CA VAL A 537 -7.96 -11.87 31.28
C VAL A 537 -8.53 -11.51 32.65
N VAL A 538 -8.92 -10.26 32.86
CA VAL A 538 -9.54 -9.79 34.09
C VAL A 538 -10.78 -8.97 33.73
N HIS A 539 -11.93 -9.28 34.31
CA HIS A 539 -13.17 -8.55 34.04
C HIS A 539 -14.06 -8.44 35.27
N CYS A 540 -14.98 -7.48 35.20
CA CYS A 540 -16.12 -7.35 36.09
C CYS A 540 -17.36 -7.10 35.22
N SER A 541 -18.21 -6.13 35.54
CA SER A 541 -19.24 -5.65 34.61
C SER A 541 -18.65 -4.73 33.53
N ALA A 542 -18.13 -3.56 33.91
CA ALA A 542 -17.56 -2.58 32.96
C ALA A 542 -16.08 -2.84 32.60
N GLY A 543 -15.39 -3.71 33.36
CA GLY A 543 -13.97 -3.98 33.15
C GLY A 543 -13.03 -2.85 33.61
N VAL A 544 -13.44 -2.01 34.58
CA VAL A 544 -12.67 -0.83 35.02
C VAL A 544 -12.52 -0.71 36.54
N GLY A 545 -13.61 -0.73 37.31
CA GLY A 545 -13.57 -0.53 38.77
C GLY A 545 -12.90 -1.68 39.52
N ARG A 546 -13.68 -2.74 39.79
CA ARG A 546 -13.18 -3.97 40.47
C ARG A 546 -12.00 -4.60 39.73
N THR A 547 -12.04 -4.64 38.39
CA THR A 547 -10.94 -5.07 37.50
C THR A 547 -9.66 -4.27 37.71
N GLY A 548 -9.74 -2.94 37.73
CA GLY A 548 -8.58 -2.09 38.01
C GLY A 548 -8.08 -2.26 39.45
N THR A 549 -8.98 -2.51 40.39
CA THR A 549 -8.62 -2.73 41.81
C THR A 549 -7.83 -4.04 41.98
N ILE A 550 -8.29 -5.18 41.43
CA ILE A 550 -7.57 -6.44 41.58
C ILE A 550 -6.22 -6.43 40.83
N ILE A 551 -6.14 -5.80 39.65
CA ILE A 551 -4.86 -5.62 38.93
C ILE A 551 -3.91 -4.68 39.71
N ALA A 552 -4.43 -3.59 40.27
CA ALA A 552 -3.63 -2.66 41.06
C ALA A 552 -3.08 -3.35 42.32
N LEU A 553 -3.93 -4.03 43.10
CA LEU A 553 -3.52 -4.78 44.29
C LEU A 553 -2.41 -5.78 43.97
N ASP A 554 -2.59 -6.56 42.90
CA ASP A 554 -1.66 -7.60 42.54
C ASP A 554 -0.26 -7.09 42.13
N VAL A 555 -0.21 -5.98 41.39
CA VAL A 555 1.05 -5.33 41.00
C VAL A 555 1.67 -4.52 42.13
N LEU A 556 0.86 -3.88 42.99
CA LEU A 556 1.35 -3.12 44.14
C LEU A 556 1.97 -4.05 45.19
N LEU A 557 1.38 -5.21 45.47
CA LEU A 557 1.99 -6.19 46.37
C LEU A 557 3.31 -6.75 45.79
N GLN A 558 3.39 -7.06 44.48
CA GLN A 558 4.67 -7.42 43.84
C GLN A 558 5.76 -6.32 43.98
N GLN A 559 5.38 -5.05 44.04
CA GLN A 559 6.31 -3.94 44.28
C GLN A 559 6.68 -3.81 45.75
N LEU A 560 5.74 -4.06 46.67
CA LEU A 560 5.96 -4.10 48.11
C LEU A 560 7.01 -5.19 48.45
N ASP A 561 6.80 -6.40 47.93
CA ASP A 561 7.68 -7.56 48.09
C ASP A 561 9.10 -7.27 47.59
N GLN A 562 9.24 -6.77 46.36
CA GLN A 562 10.54 -6.68 45.68
C GLN A 562 11.30 -5.37 45.90
N LYS A 563 10.60 -4.26 46.19
CA LYS A 563 11.19 -2.92 46.28
C LYS A 563 11.04 -2.28 47.65
N ARG A 564 10.30 -2.92 48.57
CA ARG A 564 9.93 -2.38 49.89
C ARG A 564 9.35 -0.96 49.80
N ALA A 565 8.68 -0.65 48.69
CA ALA A 565 8.10 0.65 48.41
C ALA A 565 7.04 0.58 47.30
N VAL A 566 5.99 1.39 47.42
CA VAL A 566 4.82 1.42 46.52
C VAL A 566 4.39 2.85 46.20
N SER A 567 3.59 3.04 45.14
CA SER A 567 2.92 4.31 44.86
C SER A 567 1.58 4.02 44.19
N VAL A 568 0.50 4.06 44.96
CA VAL A 568 -0.84 3.68 44.49
C VAL A 568 -1.31 4.65 43.40
N GLY A 569 -1.23 5.96 43.64
CA GLY A 569 -1.63 6.99 42.68
C GLY A 569 -0.84 6.93 41.38
N ALA A 570 0.47 6.71 41.44
CA ALA A 570 1.29 6.55 40.23
C ALA A 570 0.90 5.30 39.42
N PHE A 571 0.55 4.19 40.09
CA PHE A 571 0.13 2.98 39.40
C PHE A 571 -1.29 3.09 38.84
N VAL A 572 -2.25 3.66 39.57
CA VAL A 572 -3.62 3.90 39.06
C VAL A 572 -3.59 4.92 37.91
N HIS A 573 -2.74 5.95 37.97
CA HIS A 573 -2.46 6.84 36.84
C HIS A 573 -1.96 6.04 35.61
N LYS A 574 -1.01 5.13 35.79
CA LYS A 574 -0.52 4.24 34.71
C LYS A 574 -1.64 3.35 34.15
N LEU A 575 -2.53 2.81 34.98
CA LEU A 575 -3.68 2.02 34.53
C LEU A 575 -4.67 2.86 33.70
N ARG A 576 -4.97 4.09 34.15
CA ARG A 576 -5.85 5.04 33.43
C ARG A 576 -5.30 5.53 32.10
N LEU A 577 -4.00 5.38 31.84
CA LEU A 577 -3.43 5.57 30.51
C LEU A 577 -3.71 4.38 29.56
N SER A 578 -3.98 3.17 30.06
CA SER A 578 -4.25 1.99 29.23
C SER A 578 -5.74 1.62 29.10
N ARG A 579 -6.60 2.03 30.02
CA ARG A 579 -8.06 1.90 29.91
C ARG A 579 -8.74 2.99 30.77
N PRO A 580 -9.82 3.65 30.33
CA PRO A 580 -10.46 4.71 31.10
C PRO A 580 -11.00 4.18 32.44
N HIS A 581 -11.15 5.08 33.43
CA HIS A 581 -11.81 4.82 34.71
C HIS A 581 -11.30 3.62 35.54
N MET A 582 -10.10 3.09 35.25
CA MET A 582 -9.47 2.04 36.05
C MET A 582 -9.34 2.48 37.51
N VAL A 583 -9.84 1.64 38.44
CA VAL A 583 -10.20 2.00 39.82
C VAL A 583 -11.22 3.15 39.80
N GLN A 584 -12.51 2.82 39.88
CA GLN A 584 -13.61 3.69 39.41
C GLN A 584 -14.21 4.58 40.51
N THR A 585 -14.04 4.21 41.78
CA THR A 585 -14.53 4.99 42.92
C THR A 585 -13.42 5.28 43.92
N GLU A 586 -13.56 6.36 44.68
CA GLU A 586 -12.65 6.67 45.79
C GLU A 586 -12.62 5.53 46.81
N THR A 587 -13.76 4.89 47.13
CA THR A 587 -13.80 3.74 48.04
C THR A 587 -12.92 2.58 47.56
N GLN A 588 -12.86 2.32 46.25
CA GLN A 588 -11.94 1.32 45.67
C GLN A 588 -10.48 1.76 45.79
N TYR A 589 -10.21 3.07 45.70
CA TYR A 589 -8.88 3.65 45.88
C TYR A 589 -8.39 3.58 47.33
N VAL A 590 -9.23 3.92 48.31
CA VAL A 590 -8.98 3.75 49.75
C VAL A 590 -8.77 2.26 50.08
N PHE A 591 -9.61 1.38 49.53
CA PHE A 591 -9.51 -0.07 49.77
C PHE A 591 -8.18 -0.67 49.28
N LEU A 592 -7.57 -0.15 48.20
CA LEU A 592 -6.21 -0.55 47.81
C LEU A 592 -5.18 -0.23 48.88
N HIS A 593 -5.29 0.93 49.52
CA HIS A 593 -4.40 1.33 50.59
C HIS A 593 -4.63 0.50 51.86
N GLN A 594 -5.89 0.19 52.19
CA GLN A 594 -6.23 -0.72 53.30
C GLN A 594 -5.64 -2.12 53.06
N CYS A 595 -5.75 -2.67 51.85
CA CYS A 595 -5.13 -3.96 51.53
C CYS A 595 -3.61 -3.96 51.72
N ILE A 596 -2.92 -2.84 51.42
CA ILE A 596 -1.48 -2.72 51.65
C ILE A 596 -1.18 -2.63 53.15
N MET A 597 -1.92 -1.81 53.91
CA MET A 597 -1.82 -1.73 55.37
C MET A 597 -1.99 -3.10 56.05
N ASP A 598 -3.01 -3.84 55.66
CA ASP A 598 -3.35 -5.13 56.26
C ASP A 598 -2.35 -6.23 55.92
N CYS A 599 -1.62 -6.11 54.79
CA CYS A 599 -0.46 -6.96 54.50
C CYS A 599 0.71 -6.63 55.42
N LEU A 600 1.06 -5.35 55.58
CA LEU A 600 2.18 -4.92 56.43
C LEU A 600 2.00 -5.34 57.90
N GLN A 601 0.78 -5.20 58.43
CA GLN A 601 0.46 -5.62 59.81
C GLN A 601 0.42 -7.15 60.00
N GLN A 602 0.33 -7.95 58.92
CA GLN A 602 0.43 -9.41 58.99
C GLN A 602 1.90 -9.86 59.02
N ASP A 603 2.77 -9.19 58.28
CA ASP A 603 4.21 -9.45 58.30
C ASP A 603 4.79 -9.17 59.70
N GLU A 604 4.48 -8.00 60.29
CA GLU A 604 4.90 -7.62 61.65
C GLU A 604 4.49 -8.67 62.71
N LYS A 605 3.22 -9.13 62.67
CA LYS A 605 2.71 -10.16 63.60
C LYS A 605 3.30 -11.56 63.37
N THR A 606 3.92 -11.79 62.22
CA THR A 606 4.57 -13.06 61.89
C THR A 606 6.04 -13.04 62.33
N GLU A 607 6.71 -11.88 62.34
CA GLU A 607 8.04 -11.71 62.95
C GLU A 607 7.99 -11.81 64.49
N ASP A 608 6.93 -11.31 65.14
CA ASP A 608 6.76 -11.44 66.60
C ASP A 608 6.34 -12.86 67.07
N ASN A 609 5.78 -13.69 66.17
CA ASN A 609 5.28 -15.03 66.50
C ASN A 609 6.14 -16.18 65.96
N TYR A 610 7.46 -16.03 66.04
CA TYR A 610 8.41 -17.14 65.86
C TYR A 610 8.43 -18.09 67.06
N ASN A 611 7.27 -18.65 67.43
CA ASN A 611 7.20 -19.86 68.22
C ASN A 611 5.95 -20.70 67.89
N LEU A 612 6.18 -21.86 67.27
CA LEU A 612 5.33 -23.04 67.32
C LEU A 612 3.91 -23.00 66.69
N ASP A 613 3.78 -22.75 65.38
CA ASP A 613 2.55 -23.17 64.64
C ASP A 613 2.70 -23.38 63.11
N LEU A 614 3.74 -22.85 62.46
CA LEU A 614 3.87 -22.80 61.00
C LEU A 614 4.26 -24.13 60.29
N ILE A 615 4.18 -25.28 60.97
CA ILE A 615 4.55 -26.60 60.43
C ILE A 615 3.34 -27.45 60.03
N TYR A 616 2.13 -27.23 60.58
CA TYR A 616 1.03 -28.21 60.47
C TYR A 616 -0.01 -27.97 59.35
N VAL A 617 0.04 -26.87 58.59
CA VAL A 617 -0.97 -26.55 57.57
C VAL A 617 -0.54 -26.94 56.14
N ASN A 618 0.74 -27.28 55.92
CA ASN A 618 1.29 -27.45 54.57
C ASN A 618 1.45 -28.91 54.10
N ALA A 619 0.92 -29.89 54.85
CA ALA A 619 1.09 -31.32 54.54
C ALA A 619 -0.12 -31.94 53.82
N THR A 620 -1.35 -31.57 54.17
CA THR A 620 -2.56 -32.27 53.72
C THR A 620 -3.05 -31.86 52.32
N VAL A 621 -2.80 -30.62 51.90
CA VAL A 621 -3.27 -30.09 50.60
C VAL A 621 -2.34 -30.44 49.43
N LEU A 622 -1.13 -30.95 49.71
CA LEU A 622 -0.09 -31.23 48.71
C LEU A 622 0.07 -32.71 48.31
N GLN A 623 -0.83 -33.60 48.75
CA GLN A 623 -0.78 -35.03 48.39
C GLN A 623 -1.88 -35.53 47.41
N GLU A 624 -2.95 -34.78 47.17
CA GLU A 624 -4.05 -35.22 46.28
C GLU A 624 -3.96 -34.74 44.82
N PHE A 625 -2.89 -34.05 44.44
CA PHE A 625 -2.58 -33.73 43.03
C PHE A 625 -1.35 -34.51 42.54
N ARG A 626 -1.54 -35.81 42.32
CA ARG A 626 -0.56 -36.71 41.71
C ARG A 626 -1.16 -37.45 40.52
#